data_AF-A0A956W2J6-F1
#
_entry.id   AF-A0A956W2J6-F1
#
_cell.length_a   1.000
_cell.length_b   1.000
_cell.length_c   1.000
_cell.angle_alpha   90.00
_cell.angle_beta   90.00
_cell.angle_gamma   90.00
#
_symmetry.space_group_name_H-M   'P 1'
#
loop_
_entity.id
_entity.type
_entity.pdbx_description
1 polymer ?
#
loop_
_entity_poly.entity_id
_entity_poly.type
_entity_poly.pdbx_seq_one_letter_code
_entity_poly.pdbx_strand_id
1 'polypeptide(L)'
;MTAPSIPVRYQARSFDRLLGIQLSINAELAIYAVLLAAAALLRIWDLGAGALHHDESIHAKFSWDLVRGNYTHDPVFHGPLYYHAQGLVFFLFGASDYTARLSAALFGIAL
;
A
#
# COMPACT_ATOMS: atom_id res chain seq x y z
N MET A 1 -62.53 3.27 21.06
CA MET A 1 -61.30 4.08 20.92
C MET A 1 -60.14 3.13 20.70
N THR A 2 -59.79 2.88 19.44
CA THR A 2 -58.62 2.06 19.05
C THR A 2 -57.56 3.02 18.53
N ALA A 3 -56.39 3.04 19.17
CA ALA A 3 -55.30 3.89 18.73
C ALA A 3 -54.79 3.41 17.35
N PRO A 4 -54.47 4.33 16.42
CA PRO A 4 -53.88 3.94 15.14
C PRO A 4 -52.47 3.40 15.36
N SER A 5 -52.23 2.16 14.93
CA SER A 5 -50.89 1.58 14.89
C SER A 5 -50.07 2.25 13.78
N ILE A 6 -49.12 3.09 14.13
CA ILE A 6 -48.16 3.66 13.18
C ILE A 6 -47.25 2.51 12.70
N PRO A 7 -47.21 2.18 11.40
CA PRO A 7 -46.25 1.22 10.89
C PRO A 7 -44.87 1.87 10.89
N VAL A 8 -44.07 1.61 11.92
CA VAL A 8 -42.64 1.94 11.89
C VAL A 8 -41.99 0.99 10.89
N ARG A 9 -41.88 1.42 9.62
CA ARG A 9 -41.01 0.74 8.65
C ARG A 9 -39.58 0.92 9.12
N TYR A 10 -39.05 -0.10 9.80
CA TYR A 10 -37.61 -0.23 9.97
C TYR A 10 -37.02 -0.51 8.59
N GLN A 11 -36.71 0.56 7.86
CA GLN A 11 -36.01 0.46 6.59
C GLN A 11 -34.62 -0.06 6.93
N ALA A 12 -34.39 -1.37 6.75
CA ALA A 12 -33.07 -1.95 6.81
C ALA A 12 -32.19 -1.13 5.87
N ARG A 13 -31.32 -0.28 6.44
CA ARG A 13 -30.28 0.40 5.68
C ARG A 13 -29.36 -0.72 5.20
N SER A 14 -29.61 -1.20 3.99
CA SER A 14 -28.72 -2.14 3.35
C SER A 14 -27.32 -1.53 3.36
N PHE A 15 -26.35 -2.29 3.85
CA PHE A 15 -24.95 -1.88 3.90
C PHE A 15 -24.41 -1.49 2.50
N ASP A 16 -25.10 -1.88 1.43
CA ASP A 16 -24.85 -1.47 0.04
C ASP A 16 -24.81 0.05 -0.18
N ARG A 17 -25.50 0.85 0.65
CA ARG A 17 -25.43 2.33 0.58
C ARG A 17 -24.26 2.94 1.35
N LEU A 18 -23.68 2.21 2.30
CA LEU A 18 -22.58 2.73 3.12
C LEU A 18 -21.25 2.70 2.37
N LEU A 19 -21.12 1.82 1.38
CA LEU A 19 -19.94 1.69 0.52
C LEU A 19 -20.27 1.94 -0.95
N GLY A 20 -21.35 2.67 -1.26
CA GLY A 20 -22.04 2.77 -2.56
C GLY A 20 -21.21 3.16 -3.80
N ILE A 21 -20.19 2.39 -4.11
CA ILE A 21 -19.38 2.46 -5.30
C ILE A 21 -20.14 1.68 -6.37
N GLN A 22 -21.06 2.36 -7.05
CA GLN A 22 -21.61 1.87 -8.31
C GLN A 22 -20.63 2.26 -9.44
N LEU A 23 -19.56 1.49 -9.61
CA LEU A 23 -18.63 1.67 -10.72
C LEU A 23 -19.30 1.24 -12.02
N SER A 24 -19.80 2.22 -12.78
CA SER A 24 -20.20 1.99 -14.16
C SER A 24 -18.95 1.91 -15.04
N ILE A 25 -18.66 0.73 -15.58
CA ILE A 25 -17.51 0.53 -16.46
C ILE A 25 -17.80 1.21 -17.81
N ASN A 26 -17.19 2.38 -18.03
CA ASN A 26 -17.22 3.09 -19.29
C ASN A 26 -15.81 3.17 -19.90
N ALA A 27 -15.72 3.62 -21.15
CA ALA A 27 -14.45 3.66 -21.88
C ALA A 27 -13.41 4.57 -21.18
N GLU A 28 -13.83 5.67 -20.57
CA GLU A 28 -12.95 6.57 -19.82
C GLU A 28 -12.32 5.87 -18.61
N LEU A 29 -13.14 5.22 -17.76
CA LEU A 29 -12.64 4.46 -16.62
C LEU A 29 -11.72 3.31 -17.08
N ALA A 30 -12.06 2.62 -18.17
CA ALA A 30 -11.22 1.57 -18.73
C ALA A 30 -9.85 2.11 -19.17
N ILE A 31 -9.81 3.29 -19.80
CA ILE A 31 -8.56 3.95 -20.20
C ILE A 31 -7.73 4.32 -18.97
N TYR A 32 -8.33 4.94 -17.95
CA TYR A 32 -7.60 5.27 -16.71
C TYR A 32 -7.08 4.01 -16.00
N ALA A 33 -7.87 2.93 -15.97
CA ALA A 33 -7.43 1.66 -15.38
C ALA A 33 -6.24 1.07 -16.14
N VAL A 34 -6.25 1.11 -17.48
CA VAL A 34 -5.12 0.67 -18.32
C VAL A 34 -3.89 1.55 -18.09
N LEU A 35 -4.05 2.87 -18.02
CA LEU A 35 -2.94 3.79 -17.76
C LEU A 35 -2.32 3.56 -16.39
N LEU A 36 -3.13 3.41 -15.34
CA LEU A 36 -2.66 3.11 -13.99
C LEU A 36 -1.98 1.74 -13.93
N ALA A 37 -2.53 0.73 -14.59
CA ALA A 37 -1.91 -0.59 -14.67
C ALA A 37 -0.56 -0.54 -15.39
N ALA A 38 -0.47 0.15 -16.53
CA ALA A 38 0.79 0.33 -17.26
C ALA A 38 1.83 1.09 -16.42
N ALA A 39 1.43 2.18 -15.75
CA ALA A 39 2.31 2.94 -14.88
C ALA A 39 2.82 2.11 -13.70
N ALA A 40 1.92 1.35 -13.04
CA ALA A 40 2.28 0.46 -11.95
C ALA A 40 3.26 -0.64 -12.40
N LEU A 41 3.00 -1.27 -13.55
CA LEU A 41 3.90 -2.27 -14.14
C LEU A 41 5.29 -1.69 -14.39
N LEU A 42 5.38 -0.53 -15.05
CA LEU A 42 6.67 0.13 -15.31
C LEU A 42 7.42 0.46 -14.00
N ARG A 43 6.70 0.79 -12.92
CA ARG A 43 7.30 1.14 -11.64
C ARG A 43 7.89 -0.05 -10.89
N ILE A 44 7.41 -1.27 -11.14
CA ILE A 44 7.86 -2.49 -10.45
C ILE A 44 8.65 -3.46 -11.34
N TRP A 45 8.72 -3.20 -12.65
CA TRP A 45 9.24 -4.13 -13.65
C TRP A 45 10.69 -4.56 -13.39
N ASP A 46 11.59 -3.62 -13.11
CA ASP A 46 13.03 -3.89 -13.04
C ASP A 46 13.73 -3.13 -11.90
N LEU A 47 13.17 -3.25 -10.71
CA LEU A 47 13.72 -2.62 -9.51
C LEU A 47 15.08 -3.23 -9.09
N GLY A 48 15.48 -4.38 -9.64
CA GLY A 48 16.70 -5.09 -9.25
C GLY A 48 17.93 -4.80 -10.11
N ALA A 49 17.81 -4.08 -11.23
CA ALA A 49 18.87 -3.99 -12.23
C ALA A 49 20.16 -3.29 -11.80
N GLY A 50 20.13 -2.50 -10.72
CA GLY A 50 21.27 -1.72 -10.26
C GLY A 50 21.62 -1.98 -8.80
N ALA A 51 22.92 -1.84 -8.49
CA ALA A 51 23.40 -1.80 -7.11
C ALA A 51 22.69 -0.69 -6.31
N LEU A 52 22.59 -0.89 -5.00
CA LEU A 52 21.98 0.10 -4.12
C LEU A 52 22.77 1.41 -4.14
N HIS A 53 22.07 2.53 -4.36
CA HIS A 53 22.60 3.86 -4.10
C HIS A 53 22.81 4.07 -2.60
N HIS A 54 23.56 5.11 -2.25
CA HIS A 54 23.91 5.44 -0.87
C HIS A 54 22.69 5.38 0.07
N ASP A 55 21.62 6.12 -0.24
CA ASP A 55 20.45 6.19 0.64
C ASP A 55 19.62 4.89 0.62
N GLU A 56 19.56 4.20 -0.52
CA GLU A 56 18.92 2.88 -0.62
C GLU A 56 19.62 1.86 0.29
N SER A 57 20.95 1.93 0.36
CA SER A 57 21.76 1.00 1.16
C SER A 57 21.56 1.19 2.65
N ILE A 58 21.40 2.43 3.13
CA ILE A 58 21.14 2.73 4.54
C ILE A 58 19.78 2.16 4.93
N HIS A 59 18.75 2.41 4.11
CA HIS A 59 17.43 1.89 4.35
C HIS A 59 17.39 0.36 4.36
N ALA A 60 18.01 -0.26 3.36
CA ALA A 60 18.09 -1.71 3.27
C ALA A 60 18.81 -2.30 4.49
N LYS A 61 19.94 -1.70 4.91
CA LYS A 61 20.71 -2.17 6.06
C LYS A 61 19.91 -2.11 7.36
N PHE A 62 19.29 -0.97 7.67
CA PHE A 62 18.54 -0.79 8.92
C PHE A 62 17.28 -1.67 8.94
N SER A 63 16.58 -1.79 7.82
CA SER A 63 15.41 -2.68 7.69
C SER A 63 15.80 -4.15 7.82
N TRP A 64 16.98 -4.53 7.34
CA TRP A 64 17.50 -5.88 7.46
C TRP A 64 17.93 -6.22 8.89
N ASP A 65 18.58 -5.27 9.58
CA ASP A 65 18.90 -5.41 11.00
C ASP A 65 17.62 -5.50 11.84
N LEU A 66 16.55 -4.81 11.45
CA LEU A 66 15.23 -4.91 12.09
C LEU A 66 14.65 -6.32 11.99
N VAL A 67 14.64 -6.92 10.80
CA VAL A 67 14.14 -8.29 10.60
C VAL A 67 14.99 -9.32 11.36
N ARG A 68 16.28 -9.02 11.60
CA ARG A 68 17.19 -9.85 12.40
C ARG A 68 17.09 -9.63 13.91
N GLY A 69 16.28 -8.68 14.37
CA GLY A 69 16.15 -8.33 15.79
C GLY A 69 17.30 -7.49 16.36
N ASN A 70 18.15 -6.91 15.50
CA ASN A 70 19.32 -6.11 15.88
C ASN A 70 19.15 -4.61 15.57
N TYR A 71 17.91 -4.15 15.37
CA TYR A 71 17.63 -2.74 15.10
C TYR A 71 17.46 -1.95 16.39
N THR A 72 18.19 -0.83 16.48
CA THR A 72 17.96 0.21 17.47
C THR A 72 17.67 1.49 16.71
N HIS A 73 16.60 2.19 17.08
CA HIS A 73 16.26 3.45 16.42
C HIS A 73 17.31 4.52 16.74
N ASP A 74 17.83 5.14 15.69
CA ASP A 74 18.74 6.29 15.75
C ASP A 74 18.14 7.44 14.93
N PRO A 75 17.95 8.64 15.51
CA PRO A 75 17.39 9.79 14.81
C PRO A 75 18.33 10.46 13.79
N VAL A 76 19.54 9.94 13.56
CA VAL A 76 20.52 10.51 12.59
C VAL A 76 19.97 10.64 11.15
N PHE A 77 19.08 9.76 10.70
CA PHE A 77 18.54 9.80 9.34
C PHE A 77 17.08 10.31 9.28
N HIS A 78 16.11 9.52 9.75
CA HIS A 78 14.68 9.83 9.73
C HIS A 78 13.89 8.89 10.65
N GLY A 79 12.59 9.16 10.77
CA GLY A 79 11.66 8.39 11.61
C GLY A 79 11.56 6.90 11.19
N PRO A 80 11.15 6.01 12.11
CA PRO A 80 11.30 4.58 11.94
C PRO A 80 10.32 3.93 10.95
N LEU A 81 9.27 4.65 10.53
CA LEU A 81 8.17 4.11 9.73
C LEU A 81 8.65 3.41 8.46
N TYR A 82 9.57 4.04 7.73
CA TYR A 82 10.04 3.48 6.46
C TYR A 82 10.84 2.19 6.67
N TYR A 83 11.66 2.10 7.73
CA TYR A 83 12.39 0.87 8.06
C TYR A 83 11.45 -0.28 8.43
N HIS A 84 10.34 0.01 9.12
CA HIS A 84 9.32 -1.00 9.41
C HIS A 84 8.57 -1.44 8.15
N ALA A 85 8.21 -0.51 7.28
CA ALA A 85 7.52 -0.84 6.03
C ALA A 85 8.40 -1.69 5.10
N GLN A 86 9.67 -1.31 4.94
CA GLN A 86 10.64 -2.10 4.19
C GLN A 86 11.02 -3.41 4.90
N GLY A 87 11.12 -3.40 6.23
CA GLY A 87 11.33 -4.60 7.03
C GLY A 87 10.20 -5.62 6.87
N LEU A 88 8.94 -5.18 6.77
CA LEU A 88 7.81 -6.05 6.44
C LEU A 88 7.97 -6.69 5.07
N VAL A 89 8.42 -5.92 4.06
CA VAL A 89 8.71 -6.46 2.73
C VAL A 89 9.82 -7.53 2.79
N PHE A 90 10.91 -7.26 3.51
CA PHE A 90 11.99 -8.23 3.70
C PHE A 90 11.55 -9.47 4.48
N PHE A 91 10.67 -9.31 5.47
CA PHE A 91 10.10 -10.43 6.20
C PHE A 91 9.25 -11.34 5.30
N LEU A 92 8.44 -10.75 4.42
CA LEU A 92 7.54 -11.49 3.53
C LEU A 92 8.24 -12.11 2.31
N PHE A 93 9.22 -11.41 1.74
CA PHE A 93 9.79 -11.76 0.43
C PHE A 93 11.31 -11.97 0.42
N GLY A 94 11.97 -11.80 1.57
CA GLY A 94 13.43 -11.84 1.69
C GLY A 94 14.11 -10.51 1.29
N ALA A 95 15.35 -10.33 1.74
CA ALA A 95 16.17 -9.17 1.40
C ALA A 95 16.91 -9.37 0.07
N SER A 96 16.74 -8.43 -0.84
CA SER A 96 17.38 -8.36 -2.17
C SER A 96 17.34 -6.91 -2.66
N ASP A 97 18.12 -6.59 -3.69
CA ASP A 97 18.10 -5.26 -4.32
C ASP A 97 16.71 -4.88 -4.85
N TYR A 98 15.95 -5.87 -5.36
CA TYR A 98 14.57 -5.68 -5.80
C TYR A 98 13.65 -5.33 -4.62
N THR A 99 13.68 -6.16 -3.57
CA THR A 99 12.80 -5.97 -2.39
C THR A 99 13.19 -4.73 -1.57
N ALA A 100 14.44 -4.26 -1.68
CA ALA A 100 14.92 -3.01 -1.07
C ALA A 100 14.34 -1.74 -1.73
N ARG A 101 13.63 -1.87 -2.85
CA ARG A 101 12.96 -0.76 -3.54
C ARG A 101 11.45 -0.94 -3.63
N LEU A 102 10.96 -2.16 -3.34
CA LEU A 102 9.57 -2.52 -3.51
C LEU A 102 8.62 -1.71 -2.62
N SER A 103 8.97 -1.46 -1.34
CA SER A 103 8.15 -0.63 -0.47
C SER A 103 7.99 0.79 -1.03
N ALA A 104 9.08 1.44 -1.43
CA ALA A 104 9.04 2.77 -2.06
C ALA A 104 8.22 2.77 -3.34
N ALA A 105 8.37 1.76 -4.20
CA ALA A 105 7.58 1.65 -5.42
C ALA A 105 6.08 1.52 -5.14
N LEU A 106 5.69 0.68 -4.18
CA LEU A 106 4.27 0.48 -3.81
C LEU A 106 3.64 1.76 -3.24
N PHE A 107 4.31 2.46 -2.33
CA PHE A 107 3.82 3.74 -1.81
C PHE A 107 3.78 4.82 -2.90
N GLY A 108 4.74 4.82 -3.82
CA GLY A 108 4.75 5.74 -4.96
C GLY A 108 3.66 5.45 -6.01
N ILE A 109 3.14 4.22 -6.08
CA ILE A 109 1.98 3.86 -6.91
C ILE A 109 0.68 4.29 -6.23
N ALA A 110 0.63 4.25 -4.90
CA ALA A 110 -0.57 4.51 -4.12
C ALA A 110 -0.91 6.00 -3.91
N LEU A 111 0.08 6.89 -4.05
CA LEU A 111 -0.05 8.35 -3.89
C LEU A 111 -0.35 9.05 -5.21
#